data_AF-A0A392Q9I2-F1
#
_entry.id   AF-A0A392Q9I2-F1
#
_cell.length_a   1.000
_cell.length_b   1.000
_cell.length_c   1.000
_cell.angle_alpha   90.00
_cell.angle_beta   90.00
_cell.angle_gamma   90.00
#
_symmetry.space_group_name_H-M   'P 1'
#
loop_
_entity.id
_entity.type
_entity.pdbx_description
1 polymer ?
#
loop_
_entity_poly.entity_id
_entity_poly.type
_entity_poly.pdbx_seq_one_letter_code
_entity_poly.pdbx_strand_id
1 'polypeptide(L)'
;MYEYEFDSPGSPKQSSILKVSKLLDNFLAEVALDLNLLPSKFIALAELLPDHARVTSDGLYRAVDIFLKVHPNIKDSERYRLSKTIDCQKLSQEACSHAAQNERLP
;
A
#
# COMPACT_ATOMS: atom_id res chain seq x y z
N MET A 1 4.04 27.37 -2.77
CA MET A 1 3.33 26.27 -2.08
C MET A 1 2.23 25.85 -3.03
N TYR A 2 2.41 24.77 -3.78
CA TYR A 2 1.38 24.32 -4.72
C TYR A 2 0.33 23.54 -3.92
N GLU A 3 -0.68 24.26 -3.43
CA GLU A 3 -1.89 23.62 -2.95
C GLU A 3 -2.55 22.95 -4.15
N TYR A 4 -2.53 21.63 -4.14
CA TYR A 4 -3.24 20.82 -5.12
C TYR A 4 -4.73 21.00 -4.82
N GLU A 5 -5.40 21.88 -5.56
CA GLU A 5 -6.84 22.12 -5.44
C GLU A 5 -7.59 20.81 -5.65
N PHE A 6 -8.10 20.24 -4.56
CA PHE A 6 -8.97 19.08 -4.62
C PHE A 6 -10.39 19.56 -4.86
N ASP A 7 -10.79 19.54 -6.14
CA ASP A 7 -12.19 19.68 -6.55
C ASP A 7 -13.07 18.72 -5.73
N SER A 8 -14.17 19.27 -5.21
CA SER A 8 -15.21 18.69 -4.37
C SER A 8 -15.39 17.16 -4.41
N PRO A 9 -15.77 16.52 -3.27
CA PRO A 9 -16.13 15.11 -3.19
C PRO A 9 -17.02 14.69 -4.38
N GLY A 10 -16.49 13.84 -5.26
CA GLY A 10 -17.21 13.35 -6.45
C GLY A 10 -16.78 13.97 -7.78
N SER A 11 -15.72 14.77 -7.82
CA SER A 11 -15.17 15.27 -9.09
C SER A 11 -14.64 14.12 -9.99
N PRO A 12 -14.70 14.26 -11.33
CA PRO A 12 -14.21 13.24 -12.26
C PRO A 12 -12.72 12.88 -12.04
N LYS A 13 -11.90 13.87 -11.67
CA LYS A 13 -10.47 13.70 -11.37
C LYS A 13 -10.26 12.86 -10.11
N GLN A 14 -11.00 13.14 -9.03
CA GLN A 14 -10.98 12.33 -7.82
C GLN A 14 -11.42 10.88 -8.12
N SER A 15 -12.48 10.69 -8.90
CA SER A 15 -12.94 9.36 -9.31
C SER A 15 -11.85 8.58 -10.06
N SER A 16 -11.11 9.23 -10.96
CA SER A 16 -9.99 8.59 -11.67
C SER A 16 -8.84 8.22 -10.74
N ILE A 17 -8.46 9.09 -9.80
CA ILE A 17 -7.39 8.80 -8.82
C ILE A 17 -7.74 7.56 -7.98
N LEU A 18 -8.99 7.45 -7.53
CA LEU A 18 -9.47 6.28 -6.78
C LEU A 18 -9.42 4.99 -7.60
N LYS A 19 -9.74 5.06 -8.90
CA LYS A 19 -9.64 3.90 -9.79
C LYS A 19 -8.19 3.48 -9.99
N VAL A 20 -7.28 4.44 -10.17
CA VAL A 20 -5.84 4.18 -10.33
C VAL A 20 -5.25 3.59 -9.06
N SER A 21 -5.60 4.12 -7.87
CA SER A 21 -5.10 3.58 -6.61
C SER A 21 -5.55 2.15 -6.36
N LYS A 22 -6.84 1.86 -6.60
CA LYS A 22 -7.36 0.49 -6.51
C LYS A 22 -6.71 -0.46 -7.52
N LEU A 23 -6.47 0.00 -8.75
CA LEU A 23 -5.78 -0.80 -9.76
C LEU A 23 -4.36 -1.12 -9.32
N LEU A 24 -3.62 -0.14 -8.81
CA LEU A 24 -2.25 -0.33 -8.34
C LEU A 24 -2.19 -1.27 -7.14
N ASP A 25 -3.09 -1.14 -6.17
CA ASP A 25 -3.13 -2.02 -5.00
C ASP A 25 -3.45 -3.48 -5.39
N ASN A 26 -4.35 -3.69 -6.36
CA ASN A 26 -4.59 -5.02 -6.92
C ASN A 26 -3.37 -5.55 -7.66
N PHE A 27 -2.73 -4.73 -8.50
CA PHE A 27 -1.52 -5.11 -9.21
C PHE A 27 -0.39 -5.47 -8.24
N LEU A 28 -0.18 -4.68 -7.18
CA LEU A 28 0.77 -4.95 -6.10
C LEU A 28 0.49 -6.30 -5.45
N ALA A 29 -0.77 -6.64 -5.17
CA ALA A 29 -1.12 -7.94 -4.59
C ALA A 29 -0.78 -9.12 -5.51
N GLU A 30 -0.93 -8.96 -6.84
CA GLU A 30 -0.56 -10.00 -7.81
C GLU A 30 0.96 -10.16 -7.92
N VAL A 31 1.70 -9.05 -8.08
CA VAL A 31 3.17 -9.11 -8.22
C VAL A 31 3.88 -9.42 -6.91
N ALA A 32 3.22 -9.24 -5.77
CA ALA A 32 3.76 -9.59 -4.45
C ALA A 32 4.11 -11.09 -4.33
N LEU A 33 3.52 -11.94 -5.17
CA LEU A 33 3.77 -13.38 -5.21
C LEU A 33 5.00 -13.76 -6.06
N ASP A 34 5.57 -12.84 -6.84
CA ASP A 34 6.73 -13.10 -7.69
C ASP A 34 8.03 -13.08 -6.87
N LEU A 35 8.58 -14.27 -6.63
CA LEU A 35 9.83 -14.45 -5.90
C LEU A 35 11.06 -13.78 -6.57
N ASN A 36 10.97 -13.45 -7.87
CA ASN A 36 12.04 -12.75 -8.58
C ASN A 36 11.90 -11.22 -8.50
N LEU A 37 10.80 -10.71 -7.95
CA LEU A 37 10.59 -9.29 -7.77
C LEU A 37 11.51 -8.76 -6.67
N LEU A 38 12.37 -7.80 -7.05
CA LEU A 38 13.25 -7.15 -6.09
C LEU A 38 12.44 -6.32 -5.08
N PRO A 39 12.73 -6.42 -3.77
CA PRO A 39 12.06 -5.62 -2.74
C PRO A 39 12.09 -4.11 -3.04
N SER A 40 13.19 -3.60 -3.58
CA SER A 40 13.32 -2.19 -3.97
C SER A 40 12.31 -1.75 -5.02
N LYS A 41 11.97 -2.62 -5.99
CA LYS A 41 10.95 -2.34 -7.00
C LYS A 41 9.55 -2.36 -6.40
N PHE A 42 9.28 -3.33 -5.54
CA PHE A 42 8.00 -3.43 -4.84
C PHE A 42 7.75 -2.20 -3.95
N ILE A 43 8.76 -1.77 -3.18
CA ILE A 43 8.72 -0.54 -2.37
C ILE A 43 8.43 0.69 -3.23
N ALA A 44 9.15 0.84 -4.35
CA ALA A 44 8.95 1.99 -5.24
C ALA A 44 7.51 2.06 -5.80
N LEU A 45 6.88 0.91 -6.08
CA LEU A 45 5.48 0.84 -6.50
C LEU A 45 4.52 1.17 -5.35
N ALA A 46 4.80 0.71 -4.13
CA ALA A 46 3.99 1.04 -2.95
C ALA A 46 4.00 2.56 -2.63
N GLU A 47 5.17 3.20 -2.77
CA GLU A 47 5.42 4.63 -2.55
C GLU A 47 4.99 5.52 -3.73
N LEU A 48 4.54 4.95 -4.86
CA LEU A 48 4.30 5.69 -6.11
C LEU A 48 3.15 6.72 -6.01
N LEU A 49 2.16 6.43 -5.18
CA LEU A 49 0.96 7.26 -5.06
C LEU A 49 1.07 8.21 -3.86
N PRO A 50 0.52 9.44 -3.97
CA PRO A 50 0.46 10.35 -2.85
C PRO A 50 -0.53 9.85 -1.77
N ASP A 51 -0.34 10.30 -0.54
CA ASP A 51 -1.11 9.83 0.63
C ASP A 51 -2.63 9.94 0.45
N HIS A 52 -3.11 10.98 -0.24
CA HIS A 52 -4.54 11.21 -0.47
C HIS A 52 -5.15 10.33 -1.58
N ALA A 53 -4.35 9.62 -2.38
CA ALA A 53 -4.87 8.76 -3.44
C ALA A 53 -5.58 7.52 -2.90
N ARG A 54 -5.23 7.10 -1.68
CA ARG A 54 -5.85 5.98 -0.97
C ARG A 54 -6.81 6.51 0.09
N VAL A 55 -8.09 6.18 -0.10
CA VAL A 55 -9.14 6.40 0.91
C VAL A 55 -9.12 5.29 1.97
N THR A 56 -8.84 4.06 1.54
CA THR A 56 -8.56 2.92 2.40
C THR A 56 -7.17 2.38 2.07
N SER A 57 -6.45 1.93 3.10
CA SER A 57 -5.13 1.31 2.97
C SER A 57 -5.18 -0.22 2.89
N ASP A 58 -6.37 -0.83 2.95
CA ASP A 58 -6.53 -2.28 3.06
C ASP A 58 -5.89 -3.04 1.89
N GLY A 59 -6.04 -2.52 0.67
CA GLY A 59 -5.48 -3.12 -0.54
C GLY A 59 -3.95 -3.14 -0.51
N LEU A 60 -3.35 -1.99 -0.16
CA LEU A 60 -1.90 -1.87 0.02
C LEU A 60 -1.40 -2.77 1.15
N TYR A 61 -2.08 -2.77 2.30
CA TYR A 61 -1.74 -3.62 3.43
C TYR A 61 -1.71 -5.10 3.04
N ARG A 62 -2.77 -5.58 2.34
CA ARG A 62 -2.84 -6.95 1.84
C ARG A 62 -1.64 -7.28 0.94
N ALA A 63 -1.29 -6.39 0.02
CA ALA A 63 -0.15 -6.61 -0.87
C ALA A 63 1.18 -6.70 -0.10
N VAL A 64 1.39 -5.80 0.87
CA VAL A 64 2.58 -5.82 1.74
C VAL A 64 2.64 -7.10 2.57
N ASP A 65 1.54 -7.52 3.18
CA ASP A 65 1.49 -8.76 3.96
C ASP A 65 1.84 -9.99 3.12
N ILE A 66 1.28 -10.09 1.91
CA ILE A 66 1.60 -11.16 0.96
C ILE A 66 3.10 -11.14 0.62
N PHE A 67 3.64 -9.96 0.28
CA PHE A 67 5.05 -9.81 -0.07
C PHE A 67 5.96 -10.26 1.08
N LEU A 68 5.71 -9.79 2.30
CA LEU A 68 6.50 -10.18 3.47
C LEU A 68 6.38 -11.69 3.77
N LYS A 69 5.22 -12.30 3.51
CA LYS A 69 5.00 -13.73 3.70
C LYS A 69 5.82 -14.58 2.74
N VAL A 70 5.97 -14.18 1.47
CA VAL A 70 6.69 -14.97 0.46
C VAL A 70 8.16 -14.57 0.31
N HIS A 71 8.56 -13.42 0.87
CA HIS A 71 9.94 -12.95 0.94
C HIS A 71 10.48 -12.89 2.38
N PRO A 72 10.63 -14.03 3.09
CA PRO A 72 11.04 -14.06 4.51
C PRO A 72 12.45 -13.50 4.76
N ASN A 73 13.29 -13.45 3.72
CA ASN A 73 14.68 -12.97 3.80
C ASN A 73 14.84 -11.46 3.51
N ILE A 74 13.73 -10.72 3.40
CA ILE A 74 13.77 -9.27 3.20
C ILE A 74 14.50 -8.58 4.37
N LYS A 75 15.30 -7.55 4.07
CA LYS A 75 16.04 -6.81 5.10
C LYS A 75 15.07 -6.04 6.00
N ASP A 76 15.41 -5.91 7.28
CA ASP A 76 14.57 -5.17 8.24
C ASP A 76 14.37 -3.71 7.82
N SER A 77 15.37 -3.09 7.18
CA SER A 77 15.25 -1.73 6.62
C SER A 77 14.20 -1.62 5.51
N GLU A 78 14.08 -2.65 4.67
CA GLU A 78 13.10 -2.70 3.58
C GLU A 78 11.70 -3.00 4.12
N ARG A 79 11.61 -3.92 5.09
CA ARG A 79 10.38 -4.21 5.83
C ARG A 79 9.83 -2.96 6.53
N TYR A 80 10.67 -2.25 7.27
CA TYR A 80 10.29 -1.00 7.93
C TYR A 80 9.78 0.05 6.93
N ARG A 81 10.44 0.19 5.78
CA ARG A 81 9.99 1.10 4.72
C ARG A 81 8.61 0.70 4.19
N LEU A 82 8.37 -0.58 3.90
CA LEU A 82 7.06 -1.06 3.45
C LEU A 82 5.97 -0.79 4.49
N SER A 83 6.24 -1.10 5.76
CA SER A 83 5.28 -0.84 6.85
C SER A 83 4.92 0.63 6.96
N LYS A 84 5.87 1.54 6.72
CA LYS A 84 5.63 2.99 6.73
C LYS A 84 4.72 3.47 5.59
N THR A 85 4.63 2.74 4.48
CA THR A 85 3.71 3.09 3.37
C THR A 85 2.24 2.84 3.71
N ILE A 86 1.97 2.03 4.72
CA ILE A 86 0.61 1.71 5.17
C ILE A 86 0.15 2.81 6.12
N ASP A 87 -0.86 3.57 5.69
CA ASP A 87 -1.55 4.50 6.59
C ASP A 87 -2.54 3.73 7.46
N CYS A 88 -2.15 3.44 8.71
CA CYS A 88 -2.95 2.72 9.68
C CYS A 88 -4.26 3.42 10.05
N GLN A 89 -4.37 4.75 9.87
CA GLN A 89 -5.61 5.48 10.14
C GLN A 89 -6.68 5.22 9.08
N LYS A 90 -6.27 4.70 7.92
CA LYS A 90 -7.14 4.36 6.78
C LYS A 90 -7.36 2.87 6.61
N LEU A 91 -6.94 2.07 7.59
CA LEU A 91 -7.26 0.64 7.62
C LEU A 91 -8.68 0.44 8.16
N SER A 92 -9.39 -0.54 7.59
CA SER A 92 -10.61 -1.06 8.20
C SER A 92 -10.32 -1.72 9.55
N GLN A 93 -11.37 -1.92 10.35
CA GLN A 93 -11.25 -2.58 11.65
C GLN A 93 -10.72 -4.01 11.50
N GLU A 94 -11.14 -4.71 10.47
CA GLU A 94 -10.69 -6.05 10.11
C GLU A 94 -9.20 -6.05 9.76
N ALA A 95 -8.77 -5.11 8.91
CA ALA A 95 -7.37 -4.99 8.50
C ALA A 95 -6.46 -4.60 9.68
N CYS A 96 -6.90 -3.67 10.53
CA CYS A 96 -6.22 -3.31 11.77
C CYS A 96 -6.06 -4.52 12.71
N SER A 97 -7.14 -5.30 12.89
CA SER A 97 -7.11 -6.49 13.74
C SER A 97 -6.14 -7.54 13.21
N HIS A 98 -6.10 -7.75 11.89
CA HIS A 98 -5.12 -8.63 11.25
C HIS A 98 -3.70 -8.09 11.41
N ALA A 99 -3.48 -6.79 11.20
CA ALA A 99 -2.17 -6.14 11.33
C ALA A 99 -1.61 -6.25 12.74
N ALA A 100 -2.45 -6.10 13.76
CA ALA A 100 -2.06 -6.23 15.16
C ALA A 100 -1.56 -7.63 15.54
N GLN A 101 -1.95 -8.67 14.78
CA GLN A 101 -1.52 -10.05 14.98
C GLN A 101 -0.44 -10.49 13.97
N ASN A 102 0.00 -9.57 13.10
CA ASN A 102 0.92 -9.90 12.02
C ASN A 102 2.38 -9.75 12.46
N GLU A 103 2.98 -10.84 12.90
CA GLU A 103 4.39 -10.91 13.35
C GLU A 103 5.42 -10.56 12.24
N ARG A 104 4.99 -10.40 10.99
CA ARG A 104 5.84 -9.95 9.89
C ARG A 104 6.02 -8.43 9.84
N LEU A 105 5.14 -7.67 10.50
CA LEU A 105 5.29 -6.23 10.64
C LEU A 105 6.16 -5.90 11.87
N PRO A 106 6.86 -4.75 11.87
CA PRO A 106 7.69 -4.31 12.99
C PRO A 106 6.88 -3.87 14.22
#